data_AF-A0A6G3XJ87-F1
#
_entry.id   AF-A0A6G3XJ87-F1
#
_cell.length_a   1.000
_cell.length_b   1.000
_cell.length_c   1.000
_cell.angle_alpha   90.00
_cell.angle_beta   90.00
_cell.angle_gamma   90.00
#
_symmetry.space_group_name_H-M   'P 1'
#
loop_
_entity.id
_entity.type
_entity.pdbx_description
1 polymer ?
#
loop_
_entity_poly.entity_id
_entity_poly.type
_entity_poly.pdbx_seq_one_letter_code
_entity_poly.pdbx_strand_id
1 'polypeptide(L)' 'SAHHAAASLALRAGKHVLCEKAFTLNSREAGELVALARDRGLFLMEAMWTYLNPVVRRLTELVRDGAIGEIRTV' A
#
# COMPACT_ATOMS: atom_id res chain seq x y z
N SER A 1 -14.44 7.99 -1.29
CA SER A 1 -14.77 6.90 -2.23
C SER A 1 -15.57 5.80 -1.53
N ALA A 2 -16.16 4.83 -2.26
CA ALA A 2 -16.77 3.65 -1.62
C ALA A 2 -15.73 2.81 -0.84
N HIS A 3 -14.50 2.69 -1.37
CA HIS A 3 -13.36 2.10 -0.65
C HIS A 3 -13.06 2.80 0.67
N HIS A 4 -13.06 4.15 0.69
CA HIS A 4 -12.84 4.93 1.90
C HIS A 4 -13.86 4.61 3.00
N ALA A 5 -15.15 4.60 2.64
CA ALA A 5 -16.22 4.31 3.59
C ALA A 5 -16.11 2.86 4.13
N ALA A 6 -15.92 1.87 3.25
CA ALA A 6 -15.84 0.47 3.64
C ALA A 6 -14.59 0.16 4.48
N ALA A 7 -13.42 0.68 4.08
CA ALA A 7 -12.18 0.49 4.83
C ALA A 7 -12.24 1.17 6.20
N SER A 8 -12.78 2.40 6.29
CA SER A 8 -12.96 3.11 7.56
C SER A 8 -13.87 2.33 8.52
N LEU A 9 -14.97 1.76 8.00
CA LEU A 9 -15.88 0.92 8.77
C LEU A 9 -15.16 -0.32 9.34
N ALA A 10 -14.42 -1.04 8.49
CA ALA A 10 -13.69 -2.24 8.90
C ALA A 10 -12.59 -1.93 9.93
N LEU A 11 -11.82 -0.86 9.72
CA LEU A 11 -10.78 -0.41 10.65
C LEU A 11 -11.38 0.01 12.00
N ARG A 12 -12.50 0.74 12.00
CA ARG A 12 -13.21 1.12 13.25
C ARG A 12 -13.73 -0.10 14.01
N ALA A 13 -14.06 -1.18 13.30
CA ALA A 13 -14.43 -2.47 13.87
C ALA A 13 -13.23 -3.34 14.30
N GLY A 14 -12.00 -2.81 14.27
CA GLY A 14 -10.80 -3.52 14.72
C GLY A 14 -10.28 -4.55 13.71
N LYS A 15 -10.63 -4.43 12.42
CA LYS A 15 -10.22 -5.40 11.38
C LYS A 15 -9.05 -4.86 10.56
N HIS A 16 -8.09 -5.72 10.27
CA HIS A 16 -7.08 -5.46 9.26
C HIS A 16 -7.73 -5.38 7.87
N VAL A 17 -7.21 -4.51 7.00
CA VAL A 17 -7.80 -4.24 5.70
C VAL A 17 -6.78 -4.37 4.57
N LEU A 18 -7.11 -5.19 3.58
CA LEU A 18 -6.50 -5.17 2.25
C LEU A 18 -7.55 -4.66 1.26
N CYS A 19 -7.29 -3.55 0.58
CA CYS A 19 -8.29 -2.84 -0.23
C CYS A 19 -7.89 -2.75 -1.70
N GLU A 20 -8.78 -3.09 -2.65
CA GLU A 20 -8.47 -3.03 -4.11
C GLU A 20 -8.04 -1.62 -4.56
N LYS A 21 -7.18 -1.57 -5.59
CA LYS A 21 -6.85 -0.39 -6.38
C LYS A 21 -8.05 0.10 -7.21
N ALA A 22 -8.15 1.38 -7.53
CA ALA A 22 -7.43 2.46 -6.87
C ALA A 22 -7.89 2.57 -5.40
N PHE A 23 -6.93 2.70 -4.48
CA PHE A 23 -7.17 2.66 -3.02
C PHE A 23 -8.26 3.64 -2.56
N THR A 24 -8.16 4.90 -2.98
CA THR A 24 -9.12 5.97 -2.72
C THR A 24 -9.17 6.94 -3.92
N LEU A 25 -10.07 7.94 -3.88
CA LEU A 25 -10.16 8.92 -4.98
C LEU A 25 -9.07 10.00 -4.92
N ASN A 26 -8.44 10.21 -3.77
CA ASN A 26 -7.42 11.22 -3.57
C ASN A 26 -6.55 10.91 -2.34
N SER A 27 -5.42 11.61 -2.26
CA SER A 27 -4.44 11.46 -1.18
C SER A 27 -4.98 11.83 0.20
N ARG A 28 -5.93 12.76 0.30
CA ARG A 28 -6.57 13.12 1.57
C ARG A 28 -7.33 11.92 2.16
N GLU A 29 -8.22 11.30 1.38
CA GLU A 29 -8.95 10.08 1.80
C GLU A 29 -7.99 8.94 2.16
N ALA A 30 -6.90 8.75 1.39
CA ALA A 30 -5.91 7.73 1.70
C ALA A 30 -5.21 7.99 3.04
N GLY A 31 -4.83 9.25 3.28
CA GLY A 31 -4.18 9.68 4.51
C GLY A 31 -5.06 9.48 5.74
N GLU A 32 -6.37 9.74 5.64
CA GLU A 32 -7.35 9.50 6.71
C GLU A 32 -7.37 8.02 7.14
N LEU A 33 -7.40 7.08 6.19
CA LEU A 33 -7.36 5.64 6.50
C LEU A 33 -6.02 5.21 7.11
N VAL A 34 -4.90 5.72 6.58
CA VAL A 34 -3.56 5.40 7.10
C VAL A 34 -3.42 5.88 8.55
N ALA A 35 -3.88 7.09 8.86
CA ALA A 35 -3.89 7.61 10.22
C ALA A 35 -4.79 6.74 11.13
N LEU A 36 -5.99 6.41 10.67
CA LEU A 36 -6.94 5.57 11.41
C LEU A 36 -6.40 4.17 11.72
N ALA A 37 -5.73 3.55 10.76
CA ALA A 37 -5.12 2.22 10.91
C ALA A 37 -3.94 2.26 11.90
N ARG A 38 -3.07 3.28 11.79
CA ARG A 38 -1.94 3.47 12.71
C ARG A 38 -2.40 3.71 14.15
N ASP A 39 -3.39 4.59 14.35
CA ASP A 39 -4.01 4.87 15.65
C ASP A 39 -4.53 3.60 16.33
N ARG A 40 -5.09 2.66 15.56
CA ARG A 40 -5.60 1.37 16.08
C ARG A 40 -4.58 0.23 16.06
N GLY A 41 -3.36 0.45 15.59
CA GLY A 41 -2.36 -0.61 15.41
C GLY A 41 -2.81 -1.71 14.44
N LEU A 42 -3.60 -1.36 13.41
CA LEU A 42 -4.12 -2.30 12.43
C LEU A 42 -3.31 -2.26 11.13
N PHE A 43 -3.10 -3.43 10.53
CA PHE A 43 -2.62 -3.54 9.16
C PHE A 43 -3.61 -2.93 8.16
N LEU A 44 -3.09 -2.12 7.24
CA LEU A 44 -3.80 -1.53 6.12
C LEU A 44 -2.87 -1.49 4.90
N MET A 45 -3.34 -1.97 3.75
CA MET A 45 -2.61 -1.91 2.49
C MET A 45 -3.56 -1.82 1.30
N GLU A 46 -3.17 -1.09 0.26
CA GLU A 46 -3.76 -1.26 -1.08
C GLU A 46 -3.40 -2.66 -1.61
N ALA A 47 -4.27 -3.29 -2.39
CA ALA A 47 -4.08 -4.62 -2.99
C ALA A 47 -3.08 -4.58 -4.16
N MET A 48 -1.95 -3.89 -3.98
CA MET A 48 -0.86 -3.79 -4.94
C MET A 48 0.03 -5.03 -4.85
N TRP A 49 -0.38 -6.09 -5.55
CA TRP A 49 0.27 -7.40 -5.52
C TRP A 49 1.75 -7.38 -5.95
N THR A 50 2.15 -6.38 -6.75
CA THR A 50 3.52 -6.26 -7.27
C THR A 50 4.55 -6.08 -6.16
N TYR A 51 4.21 -5.44 -5.03
CA TYR A 51 5.11 -5.33 -3.87
C TYR A 51 5.47 -6.68 -3.25
N LEU A 52 4.60 -7.68 -3.42
CA LEU A 52 4.79 -9.02 -2.85
C LEU A 52 5.31 -10.02 -3.88
N ASN A 53 5.36 -9.67 -5.17
CA ASN A 53 5.82 -10.59 -6.21
C ASN A 53 7.34 -10.86 -6.07
N PRO A 54 7.78 -12.13 -5.98
CA PRO A 54 9.19 -12.47 -5.82
C PRO A 54 10.11 -11.89 -6.90
N VAL A 55 9.64 -11.83 -8.15
CA VAL A 55 10.41 -11.26 -9.27
C VAL A 55 10.62 -9.77 -9.08
N VAL A 56 9.59 -9.03 -8.68
CA VAL A 56 9.68 -7.58 -8.43
C VAL A 56 10.60 -7.30 -7.23
N ARG A 57 10.48 -8.10 -6.17
CA ARG A 57 11.36 -7.99 -4.99
C ARG A 57 12.81 -8.24 -5.37
N ARG A 58 13.09 -9.32 -6.12
CA ARG A 58 14.44 -9.65 -6.57
C ARG A 58 15.02 -8.59 -7.50
N LEU A 59 14.21 -8.07 -8.43
CA LEU A 59 14.61 -6.98 -9.30
C LEU A 59 14.98 -5.74 -8.47
N THR A 60 14.15 -5.38 -7.48
CA THR A 60 14.40 -4.23 -6.60
C THR A 60 15.69 -4.40 -5.80
N GLU A 61 15.98 -5.60 -5.31
CA GLU A 61 17.25 -5.93 -4.64
C GLU A 61 18.43 -5.76 -5.59
N LEU A 62 18.39 -6.36 -6.78
CA LEU A 62 19.47 -6.25 -7.77
C LEU A 62 19.77 -4.81 -8.17
N VAL A 63 18.73 -3.99 -8.33
CA VAL A 63 18.88 -2.56 -8.63
C VAL A 63 19.54 -1.82 -7.45
N ARG A 64 19.12 -2.09 -6.21
CA ARG A 64 19.72 -1.49 -5.00
C ARG A 64 21.18 -1.92 -4.80
N ASP A 65 21.50 -3.16 -5.13
CA ASP A 65 22.85 -3.73 -5.01
C ASP A 65 23.79 -3.26 -6.14
N GLY A 66 23.30 -2.46 -7.09
CA GLY A 66 24.10 -1.90 -8.18
C GLY A 66 24.37 -2.88 -9.32
N ALA A 67 23.62 -3.98 -9.43
CA ALA A 67 23.85 -5.02 -10.44
C ALA A 67 23.75 -4.51 -11.90
N ILE A 68 23.09 -3.38 -12.12
CA ILE A 68 22.94 -2.74 -13.44
C ILE A 68 23.74 -1.43 -13.58
N GLY A 69 24.57 -1.08 -12.59
CA GLY A 69 25.28 0.20 -12.55
C GLY A 69 24.37 1.39 -12.23
N GLU A 70 24.69 2.56 -12.79
CA GLU A 70 23.94 3.80 -12.57
C GLU A 70 22.59 3.80 -13.33
N ILE A 71 21.50 4.08 -12.62
CA ILE A 71 20.17 4.21 -13.20
C ILE A 71 20.09 5.50 -14.02
N ARG A 72 19.78 5.39 -15.31
CA ARG A 72 19.70 6.54 -16.23
C ARG A 72 18.27 6.96 -16.57
N THR A 73 17.29 6.07 -16.44
CA THR A 73 15.88 6.31 -16.83
C THR A 73 14.96 5.38 -16.02
N VAL A 74 13.74 5.84 -15.72
CA VAL A 74 12.68 5.10 -15.01
C VAL A 74 11.36 5.25 -15.76
#